data_AF-A0A819L7C9-F1
#
_entry.id   AF-A0A819L7C9-F1
#
_cell.length_a   1.000
_cell.length_b   1.000
_cell.length_c   1.000
_cell.angle_alpha   90.00
_cell.angle_beta   90.00
_cell.angle_gamma   90.00
#
_symmetry.space_group_name_H-M   'P 1'
#
loop_
_entity.id
_entity.type
_entity.pdbx_description
1 polymer ?
#
loop_
_entity_poly.entity_id
_entity_poly.type
_entity_poly.pdbx_seq_one_letter_code
_entity_poly.pdbx_strand_id
1 'polypeptide(L)'
;MPADEQAKEEMLQICSNYYQANPREERIIQEYRESSNEDQAIHWYTRNTFFFKLANQALRTEDMLLVYRFRHWIKQLCLAIECEHCKQSQDHSWTLYSGFRLHEEELERLKKSIGSLISINSFLSTTHDIAIARIFAGQGIIEDRLVRVLLHIQANPARLQSVFFADISQISQFPEENEVLFSLGSTFRILSIDFDEAFQYWIVQLNATDDGSDRIYEYCQLANYDLCSTSPMIYFGTILNENLDQTDHAVRYFRELLRLVGKTHPQLPEIYDALGDAYARRNEISRSIECYKIERKIQKKRGILPSKPDEKIREILQMRLAEEENKTNEPNLDKANLLCELASCSNYAQAEIYLNQALQMYEQLKLASPLMSTCIEELVWTCRMNENYQKCLDLLYRRLAIEEEYLPVDNQKLCETLKDIMHDGKTPDDHRRFIDFCQRKLPILGESLGENHPRLIHIRSCLEKVQDKLEDFEEEHTEWINVLQSINRKDLYQSSQFYHNISMFYFHHGLFNESLQYLLNELEICQNIQGYDSKKIIGIFDDIAQCYKGMFNYSQAFVYMEKAFQLSQSIEQINPKIVRHIQNRIDNFVRRAARRNIELPWIPSSQADDDIPW
;
A
#
# COMPACT_ATOMS: atom_id res chain seq x y z
N MET A 1 17.35 -17.12 8.67
CA MET A 1 15.90 -16.96 8.44
C MET A 1 15.13 -17.41 9.67
N PRO A 2 13.91 -16.90 9.95
CA PRO A 2 13.09 -17.37 11.05
C PRO A 2 12.67 -18.82 10.77
N ALA A 3 12.86 -19.68 11.76
CA ALA A 3 12.59 -21.11 11.71
C ALA A 3 11.59 -21.45 12.83
N ASP A 4 10.47 -20.76 12.83
CA ASP A 4 9.40 -20.87 13.82
C ASP A 4 8.39 -21.99 13.47
N GLU A 5 7.43 -22.24 14.35
CA GLU A 5 6.35 -23.21 14.13
C GLU A 5 5.53 -22.90 12.86
N GLN A 6 5.40 -21.62 12.49
CA GLN A 6 4.77 -21.25 11.22
C GLN A 6 5.55 -21.81 10.03
N ALA A 7 6.88 -21.69 10.02
CA ALA A 7 7.73 -22.28 8.99
C ALA A 7 7.60 -23.81 8.92
N LYS A 8 7.44 -24.49 10.06
CA LYS A 8 7.18 -25.93 10.13
C LYS A 8 5.86 -26.30 9.44
N GLU A 9 4.79 -25.58 9.77
CA GLU A 9 3.47 -25.87 9.20
C GLU A 9 3.39 -25.57 7.70
N GLU A 10 4.01 -24.47 7.25
CA GLU A 10 4.14 -24.13 5.82
C GLU A 10 4.81 -25.27 5.04
N MET A 11 5.95 -25.76 5.54
CA MET A 11 6.68 -26.88 4.94
C MET A 11 5.80 -28.14 4.84
N LEU A 12 5.08 -28.50 5.91
CA LEU A 12 4.24 -29.70 5.94
C LEU A 12 3.06 -29.61 4.97
N GLN A 13 2.44 -28.43 4.84
CA GLN A 13 1.37 -28.23 3.89
C GLN A 13 1.83 -28.44 2.44
N ILE A 14 3.04 -27.99 2.10
CA ILE A 14 3.63 -28.19 0.76
C ILE A 14 3.91 -29.66 0.50
N CYS A 15 4.48 -30.36 1.48
CA CYS A 15 4.74 -31.79 1.38
C CYS A 15 3.44 -32.56 1.21
N SER A 16 2.38 -32.20 1.95
CA SER A 16 1.05 -32.81 1.84
C SER A 16 0.45 -32.61 0.45
N ASN A 17 0.55 -31.40 -0.11
CA ASN A 17 0.08 -31.13 -1.47
C ASN A 17 0.88 -31.93 -2.54
N TYR A 18 2.20 -32.06 -2.37
CA TYR A 18 3.04 -32.80 -3.30
C TYR A 18 2.76 -34.31 -3.26
N TYR A 19 2.53 -34.86 -2.07
CA TYR A 19 2.26 -36.28 -1.85
C TYR A 19 0.77 -36.62 -1.70
N GLN A 20 -0.13 -35.76 -2.15
CA GLN A 20 -1.58 -35.96 -2.02
C GLN A 20 -2.07 -37.29 -2.62
N ALA A 21 -1.38 -37.81 -3.64
CA ALA A 21 -1.67 -39.09 -4.27
C ALA A 21 -0.96 -40.31 -3.61
N ASN A 22 -0.17 -40.10 -2.55
CA ASN A 22 0.63 -41.13 -1.87
C ASN A 22 0.25 -41.25 -0.38
N PRO A 23 -0.67 -42.18 -0.03
CA PRO A 23 -1.17 -42.33 1.34
C PRO A 23 -0.12 -42.73 2.38
N ARG A 24 1.04 -43.28 1.95
CA ARG A 24 2.12 -43.63 2.87
C ARG A 24 2.87 -42.38 3.33
N GLU A 25 3.26 -41.54 2.38
CA GLU A 25 3.97 -40.29 2.67
C GLU A 25 3.08 -39.31 3.44
N GLU A 26 1.77 -39.28 3.15
CA GLU A 26 0.81 -38.45 3.89
C GLU A 26 0.69 -38.84 5.38
N ARG A 27 0.77 -40.15 5.71
CA ARG A 27 0.84 -40.59 7.11
C ARG A 27 2.13 -40.17 7.79
N ILE A 28 3.26 -40.24 7.09
CA ILE A 28 4.57 -39.85 7.61
C ILE A 28 4.61 -38.33 7.88
N ILE A 29 4.00 -37.53 7.01
CA ILE A 29 3.84 -36.08 7.21
C ILE A 29 3.03 -35.80 8.49
N GLN A 30 1.94 -36.53 8.71
CA GLN A 30 1.12 -36.37 9.92
C GLN A 30 1.85 -36.85 11.19
N GLU A 31 2.58 -37.96 11.12
CA GLU A 31 3.44 -38.46 12.21
C GLU A 31 4.48 -37.41 12.62
N TYR A 32 5.12 -36.76 11.64
CA TYR A 32 6.06 -35.67 11.90
C TYR A 32 5.36 -34.43 12.48
N ARG A 33 4.18 -34.07 11.97
CA ARG A 33 3.38 -32.93 12.49
C ARG A 33 3.07 -33.09 13.98
N GLU A 34 2.73 -34.31 14.39
CA GLU A 34 2.38 -34.65 15.78
C GLU A 34 3.61 -34.88 16.68
N SER A 35 4.80 -35.03 16.10
CA SER A 35 6.03 -35.19 16.87
C SER A 35 6.45 -33.87 17.55
N SER A 36 6.52 -33.90 18.88
CA SER A 36 6.85 -32.75 19.73
C SER A 36 8.36 -32.51 19.92
N ASN A 37 9.23 -33.39 19.41
CA ASN A 37 10.65 -33.39 19.74
C ASN A 37 11.51 -32.86 18.58
N GLU A 38 12.05 -31.66 18.76
CA GLU A 38 13.10 -31.08 17.91
C GLU A 38 14.36 -31.99 17.86
N ASP A 39 14.59 -32.78 18.91
CA ASP A 39 15.74 -33.70 19.07
C ASP A 39 15.77 -34.90 18.10
N GLN A 40 14.75 -35.10 17.25
CA GLN A 40 14.68 -36.22 16.31
C GLN A 40 15.05 -35.86 14.87
N ALA A 41 15.60 -34.66 14.61
CA ALA A 41 15.91 -34.22 13.24
C ALA A 41 16.82 -35.20 12.47
N ILE A 42 17.87 -35.73 13.11
CA ILE A 42 18.79 -36.73 12.53
C ILE A 42 18.05 -38.04 12.23
N HIS A 43 17.20 -38.49 13.15
CA HIS A 43 16.40 -39.69 12.95
C HIS A 43 15.48 -39.55 11.72
N TRP A 44 14.77 -38.43 11.60
CA TRP A 44 13.91 -38.15 10.45
C TRP A 44 14.68 -38.01 9.12
N TYR A 45 15.92 -37.51 9.16
CA TYR A 45 16.78 -37.42 7.98
C TYR A 45 17.20 -38.80 7.45
N THR A 46 17.56 -39.71 8.34
CA THR A 46 18.04 -41.06 7.97
C THR A 46 16.90 -41.99 7.59
N ARG A 47 15.65 -41.67 7.95
CA ARG A 47 14.50 -42.40 7.43
C ARG A 47 14.31 -42.12 5.94
N ASN A 48 14.02 -43.17 5.16
CA ASN A 48 13.65 -43.04 3.73
C ASN A 48 12.27 -42.40 3.57
N THR A 49 12.20 -41.10 3.82
CA THR A 49 11.02 -40.26 3.84
C THR A 49 11.15 -39.12 2.84
N PHE A 50 10.09 -38.33 2.70
CA PHE A 50 10.14 -37.11 1.91
C PHE A 50 11.23 -36.10 2.32
N PHE A 51 11.65 -36.07 3.59
CA PHE A 51 12.69 -35.14 4.08
C PHE A 51 14.01 -35.36 3.37
N PHE A 52 14.52 -36.59 3.37
CA PHE A 52 15.77 -36.93 2.71
C PHE A 52 15.75 -36.61 1.22
N LYS A 53 14.63 -36.91 0.53
CA LYS A 53 14.52 -36.73 -0.92
C LYS A 53 14.37 -35.27 -1.31
N LEU A 54 13.41 -34.56 -0.73
CA LEU A 54 13.10 -33.19 -1.11
C LEU A 54 14.16 -32.20 -0.61
N ALA A 55 14.70 -32.37 0.60
CA ALA A 55 15.71 -31.46 1.11
C ALA A 55 17.04 -31.61 0.36
N ASN A 56 17.50 -32.84 0.10
CA ASN A 56 18.72 -33.03 -0.69
C ASN A 56 18.51 -32.65 -2.16
N GLN A 57 17.31 -32.81 -2.71
CA GLN A 57 16.98 -32.25 -4.02
C GLN A 57 17.08 -30.73 -3.99
N ALA A 58 16.45 -30.06 -3.01
CA ALA A 58 16.49 -28.59 -2.84
C ALA A 58 17.91 -28.03 -2.88
N LEU A 59 18.77 -28.64 -2.06
CA LEU A 59 20.14 -28.22 -1.84
C LEU A 59 21.01 -28.47 -3.08
N ARG A 60 20.77 -29.58 -3.81
CA ARG A 60 21.52 -29.90 -5.03
C ARG A 60 21.05 -29.12 -6.25
N THR A 61 19.77 -28.81 -6.36
CA THR A 61 19.22 -28.03 -7.48
C THR A 61 19.32 -26.52 -7.25
N GLU A 62 19.88 -26.09 -6.12
CA GLU A 62 19.97 -24.69 -5.69
C GLU A 62 18.61 -23.98 -5.77
N ASP A 63 17.51 -24.72 -5.48
CA ASP A 63 16.17 -24.15 -5.48
C ASP A 63 16.00 -23.35 -4.18
N MET A 64 16.32 -22.06 -4.26
CA MET A 64 16.29 -21.13 -3.14
C MET A 64 14.91 -21.01 -2.50
N LEU A 65 13.84 -21.20 -3.28
CA LEU A 65 12.48 -21.17 -2.75
C LEU A 65 12.18 -22.44 -1.95
N LEU A 66 12.66 -23.60 -2.41
CA LEU A 66 12.55 -24.83 -1.66
C LEU A 66 13.43 -24.80 -0.40
N VAL A 67 14.66 -24.28 -0.47
CA VAL A 67 15.53 -24.05 0.70
C VAL A 67 14.84 -23.14 1.71
N TYR A 68 14.20 -22.04 1.27
CA TYR A 68 13.39 -21.20 2.14
C TYR A 68 12.21 -21.95 2.77
N ARG A 69 11.51 -22.81 2.02
CA ARG A 69 10.38 -23.60 2.54
C ARG A 69 10.85 -24.64 3.56
N PHE A 70 12.01 -25.25 3.38
CA PHE A 70 12.60 -26.23 4.31
C PHE A 70 13.48 -25.60 5.40
N ARG A 71 13.53 -24.26 5.51
CA ARG A 71 14.42 -23.51 6.43
C ARG A 71 14.35 -23.97 7.89
N HIS A 72 13.15 -24.31 8.36
CA HIS A 72 12.95 -24.77 9.74
C HIS A 72 13.67 -26.10 9.96
N TRP A 73 13.41 -27.07 9.08
CA TRP A 73 14.00 -28.40 9.18
C TRP A 73 15.52 -28.39 8.92
N ILE A 74 16.00 -27.63 7.92
CA ILE A 74 17.46 -27.51 7.64
C ILE A 74 18.18 -26.97 8.88
N LYS A 75 17.64 -25.93 9.52
CA LYS A 75 18.22 -25.38 10.75
C LYS A 75 18.24 -26.40 11.88
N GLN A 76 17.13 -27.12 12.08
CA GLN A 76 17.04 -28.14 13.12
C GLN A 76 18.05 -29.27 12.91
N LEU A 77 18.24 -29.73 11.68
CA LEU A 77 19.24 -30.75 11.36
C LEU A 77 20.67 -30.24 11.62
N CYS A 78 21.00 -29.02 11.19
CA CYS A 78 22.32 -28.43 11.48
C CYS A 78 22.60 -28.34 12.99
N LEU A 79 21.63 -27.87 13.78
CA LEU A 79 21.75 -27.77 15.24
C LEU A 79 21.89 -29.14 15.91
N ALA A 80 21.16 -30.15 15.43
CA ALA A 80 21.26 -31.50 15.96
C ALA A 80 22.65 -32.11 15.69
N ILE A 81 23.20 -31.92 14.48
CA ILE A 81 24.56 -32.36 14.13
C ILE A 81 25.60 -31.63 15.00
N GLU A 82 25.46 -30.32 15.17
CA GLU A 82 26.36 -29.51 16.00
C GLU A 82 26.33 -29.94 17.48
N CYS A 83 25.14 -30.25 18.01
CA CYS A 83 24.98 -30.76 19.37
C CYS A 83 25.68 -32.12 19.56
N GLU A 84 25.48 -33.06 18.63
CA GLU A 84 26.16 -34.36 18.65
C GLU A 84 27.68 -34.23 18.45
N HIS A 85 28.12 -33.33 17.57
CA HIS A 85 29.52 -33.00 17.38
C HIS A 85 30.17 -32.56 18.69
N CYS A 86 29.53 -31.63 19.42
CA CYS A 86 30.01 -31.16 20.71
C CYS A 86 30.16 -32.29 21.75
N LYS A 87 29.25 -33.28 21.76
CA LYS A 87 29.34 -34.45 22.65
C LYS A 87 30.49 -35.38 22.30
N GLN A 88 30.84 -35.45 21.02
CA GLN A 88 31.82 -36.38 20.46
C GLN A 88 33.19 -35.73 20.19
N SER A 89 33.37 -34.45 20.54
CA SER A 89 34.58 -33.67 20.26
C SER A 89 35.77 -34.09 21.12
N GLN A 90 36.41 -35.19 20.71
CA GLN A 90 37.65 -35.71 21.29
C GLN A 90 38.83 -35.37 20.36
N ASP A 91 40.02 -35.12 20.90
CA ASP A 91 41.23 -34.85 20.09
C ASP A 91 41.79 -36.13 19.48
N HIS A 92 41.05 -36.66 18.51
CA HIS A 92 41.38 -37.82 17.71
C HIS A 92 40.97 -37.58 16.26
N SER A 93 41.89 -37.83 15.32
CA SER A 93 41.59 -37.70 13.90
C SER A 93 40.78 -38.90 13.42
N TRP A 94 39.59 -38.63 12.90
CA TRP A 94 38.74 -39.62 12.24
C TRP A 94 39.17 -39.79 10.78
N THR A 95 39.06 -41.03 10.28
CA THR A 95 39.19 -41.34 8.86
C THR A 95 37.82 -41.79 8.36
N LEU A 96 37.30 -41.07 7.38
CA LEU A 96 35.92 -41.19 6.90
C LEU A 96 35.91 -41.37 5.39
N TYR A 97 34.94 -42.14 4.91
CA TYR A 97 34.81 -42.50 3.51
C TYR A 97 33.44 -42.16 2.96
N SER A 98 33.36 -41.77 1.70
CA SER A 98 32.09 -41.63 0.98
C SER A 98 32.28 -42.03 -0.48
N GLY A 99 31.38 -42.83 -1.02
CA GLY A 99 31.48 -43.32 -2.39
C GLY A 99 30.30 -42.88 -3.24
N PHE A 100 30.58 -42.39 -4.44
CA PHE A 100 29.57 -41.99 -5.41
C PHE A 100 30.11 -42.04 -6.85
N ARG A 101 29.23 -41.74 -7.81
CA ARG A 101 29.58 -41.59 -9.22
C ARG A 101 29.58 -40.11 -9.58
N LEU A 102 30.56 -39.69 -10.37
CA LEU A 102 30.76 -38.30 -10.79
C LEU A 102 30.99 -38.27 -12.30
N HIS A 103 30.62 -37.18 -12.98
CA HIS A 103 30.94 -37.06 -14.41
C HIS A 103 32.44 -36.81 -14.62
N GLU A 104 33.03 -37.34 -15.72
CA GLU A 104 34.46 -37.17 -16.01
C GLU A 104 34.89 -35.69 -16.02
N GLU A 105 34.05 -34.82 -16.56
CA GLU A 105 34.31 -33.37 -16.59
C GLU A 105 34.42 -32.75 -15.20
N GLU A 106 33.60 -33.20 -14.24
CA GLU A 106 33.64 -32.73 -12.85
C GLU A 106 34.88 -33.27 -12.14
N LEU A 107 35.28 -34.52 -12.41
CA LEU A 107 36.55 -35.06 -11.90
C LEU A 107 37.75 -34.24 -12.41
N GLU A 108 37.77 -33.87 -13.69
CA GLU A 108 38.83 -33.03 -14.25
C GLU A 108 38.85 -31.62 -13.63
N ARG A 109 37.69 -31.07 -13.24
CA ARG A 109 37.64 -29.83 -12.44
C ARG A 109 38.22 -30.03 -11.05
N LEU A 110 37.95 -31.16 -10.37
CA LEU A 110 38.53 -31.48 -9.07
C LEU A 110 40.07 -31.62 -9.16
N LYS A 111 40.58 -32.30 -10.20
CA LYS A 111 42.03 -32.44 -10.45
C LYS A 111 42.74 -31.11 -10.63
N LYS A 112 42.10 -30.14 -11.31
CA LYS A 112 42.64 -28.78 -11.46
C LYS A 112 42.64 -27.98 -10.15
N SER A 113 41.83 -28.40 -9.18
CA SER A 113 41.63 -27.73 -7.89
C SER A 113 42.42 -28.36 -6.74
N ILE A 114 43.38 -29.25 -7.01
CA ILE A 114 44.27 -29.80 -5.96
C ILE A 114 44.96 -28.66 -5.22
N GLY A 115 45.00 -28.76 -3.88
CA GLY A 115 45.49 -27.72 -2.97
C GLY A 115 44.47 -26.63 -2.65
N SER A 116 43.36 -26.53 -3.38
CA SER A 116 42.30 -25.55 -3.15
C SER A 116 41.25 -26.05 -2.14
N LEU A 117 40.40 -25.13 -1.68
CA LEU A 117 39.25 -25.43 -0.84
C LEU A 117 38.03 -25.80 -1.70
N ILE A 118 37.28 -26.78 -1.25
CA ILE A 118 35.96 -27.14 -1.76
C ILE A 118 34.94 -27.09 -0.62
N SER A 119 33.70 -26.75 -0.95
CA SER A 119 32.56 -26.88 -0.06
C SER A 119 31.52 -27.78 -0.71
N ILE A 120 30.79 -28.52 0.11
CA ILE A 120 29.72 -29.40 -0.35
C ILE A 120 28.38 -28.74 0.03
N ASN A 121 27.59 -28.42 -0.98
CA ASN A 121 26.32 -27.69 -0.86
C ASN A 121 25.16 -28.57 -0.34
N SER A 122 25.44 -29.72 0.27
CA SER A 122 24.45 -30.62 0.89
C SER A 122 25.01 -31.25 2.16
N PHE A 123 24.16 -31.90 2.95
CA PHE A 123 24.63 -32.77 4.03
C PHE A 123 25.43 -33.94 3.44
N LEU A 124 26.70 -34.06 3.80
CA LEU A 124 27.58 -35.12 3.29
C LEU A 124 27.52 -36.32 4.23
N SER A 125 26.92 -37.41 3.75
CA SER A 125 26.94 -38.70 4.42
C SER A 125 28.27 -39.42 4.13
N THR A 126 28.92 -39.86 5.20
CA THR A 126 30.19 -40.59 5.19
C THR A 126 30.11 -41.78 6.15
N THR A 127 31.11 -42.65 6.14
CA THR A 127 31.16 -43.83 7.01
C THR A 127 32.58 -44.10 7.48
N HIS A 128 32.72 -44.71 8.66
CA HIS A 128 33.99 -45.26 9.11
C HIS A 128 34.42 -46.51 8.33
N ASP A 129 33.50 -47.19 7.64
CA ASP A 129 33.76 -48.43 6.91
C ASP A 129 33.95 -48.20 5.41
N ILE A 130 35.19 -48.39 4.94
CA ILE A 130 35.55 -48.28 3.52
C ILE A 130 34.77 -49.27 2.64
N ALA A 131 34.38 -50.45 3.15
CA ALA A 131 33.63 -51.44 2.38
C ALA A 131 32.24 -50.90 2.03
N ILE A 132 31.59 -50.21 2.96
CA ILE A 132 30.29 -49.58 2.78
C ILE A 132 30.38 -48.45 1.74
N ALA A 133 31.38 -47.57 1.86
CA ALA A 133 31.61 -46.52 0.87
C ALA A 133 31.87 -47.08 -0.55
N ARG A 134 32.60 -48.20 -0.67
CA ARG A 134 32.81 -48.88 -1.96
C ARG A 134 31.51 -49.44 -2.56
N ILE A 135 30.59 -49.93 -1.72
CA ILE A 135 29.26 -50.36 -2.19
C ILE A 135 28.50 -49.16 -2.76
N PHE A 136 28.53 -48.00 -2.09
CA PHE A 136 27.87 -46.78 -2.55
C PHE A 136 28.46 -46.16 -3.83
N ALA A 137 29.77 -46.30 -4.08
CA ALA A 137 30.37 -45.96 -5.38
C ALA A 137 29.81 -46.84 -6.54
N GLY A 138 29.20 -47.97 -6.19
CA GLY A 138 28.46 -48.87 -7.08
C GLY A 138 29.32 -49.96 -7.74
N GLN A 139 28.66 -51.03 -8.20
CA GLN A 139 29.23 -52.15 -8.96
C GLN A 139 28.72 -52.14 -10.43
N GLY A 140 29.40 -52.82 -11.38
CA GLY A 140 28.96 -52.95 -12.79
C GLY A 140 29.53 -51.96 -13.84
N ILE A 141 29.00 -52.02 -15.07
CA ILE A 141 29.44 -51.26 -16.25
C ILE A 141 29.13 -49.77 -16.05
N ILE A 142 30.09 -48.94 -16.39
CA ILE A 142 30.02 -47.49 -16.33
C ILE A 142 29.15 -46.99 -17.51
N GLU A 143 28.11 -46.21 -17.22
CA GLU A 143 27.38 -45.43 -18.23
C GLU A 143 28.33 -44.42 -18.89
N ASP A 144 28.10 -44.09 -20.16
CA ASP A 144 28.99 -43.24 -20.96
C ASP A 144 29.34 -41.95 -20.19
N ARG A 145 30.62 -41.79 -19.79
CA ARG A 145 31.24 -40.63 -19.08
C ARG A 145 31.05 -40.47 -17.57
N LEU A 146 30.52 -41.46 -16.84
CA LEU A 146 30.56 -41.45 -15.36
C LEU A 146 31.80 -42.16 -14.82
N VAL A 147 32.37 -41.71 -13.71
CA VAL A 147 33.51 -42.37 -13.04
C VAL A 147 33.20 -42.63 -11.59
N ARG A 148 33.79 -43.70 -11.04
CA ARG A 148 33.67 -44.03 -9.62
C ARG A 148 34.65 -43.19 -8.81
N VAL A 149 34.14 -42.56 -7.76
CA VAL A 149 34.92 -41.72 -6.87
C VAL A 149 34.71 -42.17 -5.43
N LEU A 150 35.82 -42.25 -4.69
CA LEU A 150 35.86 -42.49 -3.25
C LEU A 150 36.50 -41.27 -2.59
N LEU A 151 35.76 -40.58 -1.74
CA LEU A 151 36.33 -39.57 -0.85
C LEU A 151 37.01 -40.29 0.31
N HIS A 152 38.24 -39.88 0.60
CA HIS A 152 38.98 -40.27 1.79
C HIS A 152 39.23 -39.01 2.61
N ILE A 153 38.51 -38.85 3.72
CA ILE A 153 38.43 -37.61 4.48
C ILE A 153 39.11 -37.80 5.84
N GLN A 154 40.09 -36.96 6.13
CA GLN A 154 40.61 -36.77 7.48
C GLN A 154 39.89 -35.61 8.15
N ALA A 155 39.41 -35.81 9.37
CA ALA A 155 38.76 -34.77 10.15
C ALA A 155 39.01 -34.98 11.64
N ASN A 156 39.39 -33.93 12.38
CA ASN A 156 39.54 -33.98 13.83
C ASN A 156 38.51 -33.04 14.47
N PRO A 157 37.49 -33.56 15.17
CA PRO A 157 36.40 -32.73 15.67
C PRO A 157 36.84 -31.75 16.77
N ALA A 158 37.91 -32.03 17.52
CA ALA A 158 38.41 -31.09 18.55
C ALA A 158 39.21 -29.92 17.98
N ARG A 159 39.62 -29.98 16.70
CA ARG A 159 40.46 -28.96 16.05
C ARG A 159 39.69 -28.10 15.05
N LEU A 160 38.43 -28.41 14.80
CA LEU A 160 37.57 -27.71 13.85
C LEU A 160 36.57 -26.85 14.63
N GLN A 161 36.41 -25.60 14.22
CA GLN A 161 35.53 -24.62 14.85
C GLN A 161 34.29 -24.30 14.01
N SER A 162 34.36 -24.53 12.69
CA SER A 162 33.30 -24.18 11.74
C SER A 162 32.74 -25.38 10.96
N VAL A 163 33.43 -26.52 10.98
CA VAL A 163 33.01 -27.75 10.32
C VAL A 163 32.44 -28.73 11.35
N PHE A 164 31.11 -28.86 11.36
CA PHE A 164 30.39 -29.75 12.28
C PHE A 164 30.03 -31.06 11.62
N PHE A 165 30.29 -32.16 12.32
CA PHE A 165 29.96 -33.53 11.90
C PHE A 165 29.88 -34.45 13.11
N ALA A 166 29.06 -35.50 13.03
CA ALA A 166 28.88 -36.43 14.14
C ALA A 166 28.68 -37.86 13.63
N ASP A 167 29.15 -38.84 14.40
CA ASP A 167 28.72 -40.22 14.26
C ASP A 167 27.26 -40.32 14.71
N ILE A 168 26.43 -40.78 13.78
CA ILE A 168 24.98 -40.90 13.98
C ILE A 168 24.53 -42.37 13.94
N SER A 169 25.44 -43.34 14.01
CA SER A 169 25.13 -44.77 13.99
C SER A 169 24.10 -45.19 15.05
N GLN A 170 24.11 -44.54 16.22
CA GLN A 170 23.18 -44.85 17.32
C GLN A 170 21.78 -44.22 17.14
N ILE A 171 21.64 -43.25 16.23
CA ILE A 171 20.40 -42.46 16.01
C ILE A 171 19.78 -42.79 14.64
N SER A 172 20.62 -43.18 13.68
CA SER A 172 20.26 -43.50 12.31
C SER A 172 19.30 -44.69 12.24
N GLN A 173 18.40 -44.68 11.25
CA GLN A 173 17.58 -45.84 10.92
C GLN A 173 18.44 -47.05 10.48
N PHE A 174 19.67 -46.81 10.01
CA PHE A 174 20.58 -47.85 9.52
C PHE A 174 21.90 -47.85 10.32
N PRO A 175 21.91 -48.35 11.57
CA PRO A 175 23.11 -48.36 12.42
C PRO A 175 24.28 -49.11 11.80
N GLU A 176 24.00 -50.12 10.97
CA GLU A 176 25.01 -50.95 10.30
C GLU A 176 25.87 -50.16 9.30
N GLU A 177 25.41 -48.97 8.86
CA GLU A 177 26.15 -48.14 7.92
C GLU A 177 27.32 -47.38 8.56
N ASN A 178 27.42 -47.37 9.90
CA ASN A 178 28.42 -46.60 10.67
C ASN A 178 28.50 -45.15 10.16
N GLU A 179 27.32 -44.55 9.97
CA GLU A 179 27.18 -43.27 9.29
C GLU A 179 27.71 -42.11 10.14
N VAL A 180 28.52 -41.26 9.52
CA VAL A 180 28.98 -39.97 10.04
C VAL A 180 28.48 -38.88 9.10
N LEU A 181 27.72 -37.95 9.64
CA LEU A 181 27.03 -36.93 8.85
C LEU A 181 27.68 -35.56 9.06
N PHE A 182 28.12 -34.93 7.96
CA PHE A 182 28.61 -33.56 7.95
C PHE A 182 27.47 -32.56 7.73
N SER A 183 27.55 -31.44 8.44
CA SER A 183 26.63 -30.31 8.31
C SER A 183 26.80 -29.58 6.98
N LEU A 184 25.76 -28.85 6.57
CA LEU A 184 25.74 -28.08 5.34
C LEU A 184 26.86 -27.03 5.31
N GLY A 185 27.55 -26.90 4.16
CA GLY A 185 28.59 -25.89 3.97
C GLY A 185 29.97 -26.30 4.48
N SER A 186 30.14 -27.53 4.98
CA SER A 186 31.42 -28.08 5.41
C SER A 186 32.51 -27.91 4.34
N THR A 187 33.68 -27.44 4.76
CA THR A 187 34.81 -27.12 3.88
C THR A 187 35.94 -28.13 4.00
N PHE A 188 36.52 -28.47 2.84
CA PHE A 188 37.60 -29.45 2.72
C PHE A 188 38.71 -28.92 1.82
N ARG A 189 39.95 -29.29 2.12
CA ARG A 189 41.09 -29.07 1.22
C ARG A 189 41.38 -30.34 0.43
N ILE A 190 41.51 -30.21 -0.89
CA ILE A 190 41.93 -31.32 -1.75
C ILE A 190 43.44 -31.51 -1.61
N LEU A 191 43.88 -32.66 -1.14
CA LEU A 191 45.31 -32.98 -0.96
C LEU A 191 45.89 -33.66 -2.21
N SER A 192 45.22 -34.72 -2.68
CA SER A 192 45.61 -35.45 -3.88
C SER A 192 44.39 -36.14 -4.49
N ILE A 193 44.51 -36.53 -5.76
CA ILE A 193 43.52 -37.34 -6.46
C ILE A 193 44.28 -38.43 -7.19
N ASP A 194 44.08 -39.66 -6.73
CA ASP A 194 44.85 -40.83 -7.15
C ASP A 194 43.90 -41.90 -7.71
N PHE A 195 44.33 -42.67 -8.71
CA PHE A 195 43.52 -43.76 -9.25
C PHE A 195 43.92 -45.10 -8.63
N ASP A 196 42.94 -45.84 -8.11
CA ASP A 196 43.13 -47.19 -7.59
C ASP A 196 42.86 -48.21 -8.70
N GLU A 197 43.93 -48.80 -9.24
CA GLU A 197 43.83 -49.79 -10.32
C GLU A 197 43.16 -51.10 -9.88
N ALA A 198 43.29 -51.49 -8.62
CA ALA A 198 42.77 -52.77 -8.13
C ALA A 198 41.25 -52.75 -8.04
N PHE A 199 40.68 -51.63 -7.61
CA PHE A 199 39.24 -51.48 -7.40
C PHE A 199 38.55 -50.57 -8.43
N GLN A 200 39.32 -49.94 -9.33
CA GLN A 200 38.84 -49.10 -10.44
C GLN A 200 38.00 -47.90 -9.96
N TYR A 201 38.51 -47.15 -8.98
CA TYR A 201 37.94 -45.87 -8.55
C TYR A 201 39.02 -44.79 -8.38
N TRP A 202 38.63 -43.54 -8.49
CA TRP A 202 39.46 -42.39 -8.13
C TRP A 202 39.30 -42.10 -6.63
N ILE A 203 40.41 -42.02 -5.91
CA ILE A 203 40.46 -41.63 -4.50
C ILE A 203 40.74 -40.12 -4.44
N VAL A 204 39.82 -39.37 -3.85
CA VAL A 204 40.02 -37.95 -3.57
C VAL A 204 40.39 -37.82 -2.09
N GLN A 205 41.64 -37.47 -1.82
CA GLN A 205 42.15 -37.24 -0.48
C GLN A 205 41.76 -35.85 -0.01
N LEU A 206 40.98 -35.77 1.05
CA LEU A 206 40.43 -34.54 1.62
C LEU A 206 40.85 -34.39 3.08
N ASN A 207 41.11 -33.15 3.49
CA ASN A 207 41.19 -32.80 4.91
C ASN A 207 40.12 -31.75 5.24
N ALA A 208 39.28 -32.02 6.23
CA ALA A 208 38.35 -31.02 6.76
C ALA A 208 39.13 -29.84 7.36
N THR A 209 38.69 -28.62 7.09
CA THR A 209 39.43 -27.42 7.48
C THR A 209 38.50 -26.22 7.69
N ASP A 210 38.90 -25.34 8.61
CA ASP A 210 38.27 -24.05 8.88
C ASP A 210 38.81 -22.93 7.98
N ASP A 211 39.71 -23.19 7.03
CA ASP A 211 40.34 -22.16 6.19
C ASP A 211 39.32 -21.32 5.36
N GLY A 212 38.06 -21.78 5.25
CA GLY A 212 36.96 -21.03 4.61
C GLY A 212 36.11 -20.20 5.58
N SER A 213 36.31 -20.36 6.89
CA SER A 213 35.44 -19.83 7.95
C SER A 213 35.53 -18.32 8.10
N ASP A 214 36.71 -17.72 7.95
CA ASP A 214 36.91 -16.27 8.08
C ASP A 214 36.02 -15.49 7.10
N ARG A 215 35.94 -15.94 5.83
CA ARG A 215 35.09 -15.31 4.82
C ARG A 215 33.60 -15.46 5.12
N ILE A 216 33.20 -16.62 5.62
CA ILE A 216 31.82 -16.88 6.02
C ILE A 216 31.47 -15.97 7.22
N TYR A 217 32.38 -15.85 8.17
CA TYR A 217 32.22 -15.02 9.35
C TYR A 217 32.14 -13.52 9.01
N GLU A 218 33.02 -13.02 8.13
CA GLU A 218 32.96 -11.65 7.61
C GLU A 218 31.61 -11.36 6.93
N TYR A 219 31.14 -12.27 6.07
CA TYR A 219 29.84 -12.15 5.42
C TYR A 219 28.68 -12.15 6.44
N CYS A 220 28.74 -13.04 7.43
CA CYS A 220 27.74 -13.11 8.51
C CYS A 220 27.73 -11.83 9.36
N GLN A 221 28.87 -11.19 9.60
CA GLN A 221 28.90 -9.90 10.31
C GLN A 221 28.23 -8.78 9.51
N LEU A 222 28.52 -8.69 8.21
CA LEU A 222 27.86 -7.72 7.32
C LEU A 222 26.35 -7.98 7.26
N ALA A 223 25.96 -9.25 7.11
CA ALA A 223 24.55 -9.64 7.12
C ALA A 223 23.86 -9.30 8.43
N ASN A 224 24.51 -9.51 9.59
CA ASN A 224 23.95 -9.14 10.89
C ASN A 224 23.75 -7.64 11.04
N TYR A 225 24.63 -6.81 10.47
CA TYR A 225 24.46 -5.36 10.45
C TYR A 225 23.19 -4.95 9.68
N ASP A 226 22.98 -5.51 8.49
CA ASP A 226 21.79 -5.23 7.67
C ASP A 226 20.50 -5.72 8.35
N LEU A 227 20.56 -6.91 8.98
CA LEU A 227 19.46 -7.52 9.72
C LEU A 227 19.04 -6.72 10.98
N CYS A 228 19.88 -5.83 11.51
CA CYS A 228 19.46 -4.90 12.57
C CYS A 228 18.40 -3.90 12.09
N SER A 229 18.37 -3.61 10.79
CA SER A 229 17.48 -2.61 10.18
C SER A 229 16.28 -3.22 9.44
N THR A 230 16.37 -4.50 9.07
CA THR A 230 15.43 -5.13 8.13
C THR A 230 15.09 -6.56 8.55
N SER A 231 13.87 -7.00 8.22
CA SER A 231 13.42 -8.37 8.44
C SER A 231 14.31 -9.40 7.73
N PRO A 232 14.66 -10.54 8.37
CA PRO A 232 15.41 -11.60 7.71
C PRO A 232 14.74 -12.18 6.46
N MET A 233 13.42 -12.05 6.34
CA MET A 233 12.68 -12.48 5.15
C MET A 233 12.92 -11.52 3.98
N ILE A 234 12.88 -10.22 4.24
CA ILE A 234 13.12 -9.19 3.21
C ILE A 234 14.57 -9.23 2.78
N TYR A 235 15.50 -9.30 3.75
CA TYR A 235 16.94 -9.38 3.49
C TYR A 235 17.31 -10.55 2.58
N PHE A 236 16.70 -11.72 2.77
CA PHE A 236 16.92 -12.87 1.89
C PHE A 236 16.52 -12.57 0.43
N GLY A 237 15.34 -11.97 0.23
CA GLY A 237 14.91 -11.57 -1.11
C GLY A 237 15.80 -10.48 -1.73
N THR A 238 16.31 -9.56 -0.91
CA THR A 238 17.29 -8.55 -1.33
C THR A 238 18.60 -9.19 -1.77
N ILE A 239 19.16 -10.15 -1.03
CA ILE A 239 20.37 -10.89 -1.45
C ILE A 239 20.17 -11.58 -2.81
N LEU A 240 19.01 -12.24 -3.00
CA LEU A 240 18.67 -12.87 -4.27
C LEU A 240 18.66 -11.85 -5.42
N ASN A 241 18.12 -10.66 -5.17
CA ASN A 241 18.01 -9.61 -6.17
C ASN A 241 19.32 -8.87 -6.45
N GLU A 242 20.11 -8.63 -5.40
CA GLU A 242 21.21 -7.67 -5.42
C GLU A 242 22.59 -8.30 -5.54
N ASN A 243 22.85 -9.32 -4.72
CA ASN A 243 24.17 -9.92 -4.59
C ASN A 243 24.35 -11.12 -5.53
N LEU A 244 23.28 -11.90 -5.73
CA LEU A 244 23.32 -13.12 -6.54
C LEU A 244 22.85 -12.91 -7.98
N ASP A 245 22.34 -11.72 -8.31
CA ASP A 245 21.78 -11.38 -9.63
C ASP A 245 20.68 -12.38 -10.10
N GLN A 246 19.96 -12.95 -9.14
CA GLN A 246 18.87 -13.90 -9.36
C GLN A 246 17.51 -13.20 -9.28
N THR A 247 17.34 -12.11 -10.03
CA THR A 247 16.15 -11.24 -9.98
C THR A 247 14.84 -12.01 -10.19
N ASP A 248 14.81 -13.01 -11.09
CA ASP A 248 13.61 -13.83 -11.30
C ASP A 248 13.23 -14.67 -10.07
N HIS A 249 14.21 -15.19 -9.35
CA HIS A 249 13.97 -15.91 -8.10
C HIS A 249 13.52 -14.94 -7.00
N ALA A 250 14.11 -13.74 -6.92
CA ALA A 250 13.68 -12.71 -5.99
C ALA A 250 12.22 -12.27 -6.21
N VAL A 251 11.81 -12.02 -7.45
CA VAL A 251 10.42 -11.66 -7.78
C VAL A 251 9.46 -12.79 -7.40
N ARG A 252 9.79 -14.05 -7.71
CA ARG A 252 8.98 -15.21 -7.31
C ARG A 252 8.88 -15.33 -5.79
N TYR A 253 10.01 -15.18 -5.11
CA TYR A 253 10.10 -15.22 -3.66
C TYR A 253 9.21 -14.15 -3.00
N PHE A 254 9.34 -12.88 -3.38
CA PHE A 254 8.53 -11.80 -2.81
C PHE A 254 7.03 -11.94 -3.12
N ARG A 255 6.66 -12.43 -4.31
CA ARG A 255 5.25 -12.74 -4.63
C ARG A 255 4.68 -13.82 -3.73
N GLU A 256 5.45 -14.88 -3.47
CA GLU A 256 5.04 -15.93 -2.55
C GLU A 256 4.98 -15.41 -1.11
N LEU A 257 5.97 -14.60 -0.69
CA LEU A 257 5.99 -13.97 0.63
C LEU A 257 4.74 -13.11 0.87
N LEU A 258 4.32 -12.31 -0.12
CA LEU A 258 3.08 -11.53 -0.04
C LEU A 258 1.81 -12.39 0.13
N ARG A 259 1.80 -13.61 -0.42
CA ARG A 259 0.67 -14.55 -0.24
C ARG A 259 0.63 -15.11 1.18
N LEU A 260 1.79 -15.37 1.77
CA LEU A 260 1.94 -15.97 3.11
C LEU A 260 1.66 -14.96 4.24
N VAL A 261 2.22 -13.76 4.11
CA VAL A 261 2.29 -12.76 5.17
C VAL A 261 0.94 -12.10 5.47
N GLY A 262 -0.02 -12.16 4.55
CA GLY A 262 -1.38 -11.62 4.74
C GLY A 262 -1.46 -10.09 4.72
N LYS A 263 -2.69 -9.54 4.68
CA LYS A 263 -2.94 -8.11 4.40
C LYS A 263 -2.66 -7.15 5.58
N THR A 264 -2.54 -7.66 6.80
CA THR A 264 -2.40 -6.86 8.03
C THR A 264 -0.99 -6.82 8.57
N HIS A 265 -0.05 -7.56 7.96
CA HIS A 265 1.28 -7.72 8.52
C HIS A 265 2.06 -6.41 8.62
N PRO A 266 2.80 -6.16 9.72
CA PRO A 266 3.58 -4.94 9.91
C PRO A 266 4.55 -4.65 8.77
N GLN A 267 5.24 -5.67 8.26
CA GLN A 267 6.29 -5.51 7.23
C GLN A 267 5.77 -5.52 5.79
N LEU A 268 4.45 -5.42 5.59
CA LEU A 268 3.85 -5.49 4.25
C LEU A 268 4.33 -4.36 3.31
N PRO A 269 4.46 -3.09 3.75
CA PRO A 269 5.06 -2.02 2.93
C PRO A 269 6.47 -2.37 2.44
N GLU A 270 7.34 -2.83 3.35
CA GLU A 270 8.75 -3.12 3.06
C GLU A 270 8.91 -4.30 2.09
N ILE A 271 7.97 -5.26 2.10
CA ILE A 271 7.93 -6.34 1.10
C ILE A 271 7.53 -5.79 -0.28
N TYR A 272 6.57 -4.86 -0.36
CA TYR A 272 6.20 -4.22 -1.63
C TYR A 272 7.33 -3.32 -2.15
N ASP A 273 8.06 -2.62 -1.29
CA ASP A 273 9.25 -1.83 -1.67
C ASP A 273 10.32 -2.74 -2.31
N ALA A 274 10.70 -3.82 -1.62
CA ALA A 274 11.69 -4.76 -2.12
C ALA A 274 11.25 -5.49 -3.40
N LEU A 275 9.95 -5.79 -3.54
CA LEU A 275 9.39 -6.32 -4.80
C LEU A 275 9.43 -5.27 -5.92
N GLY A 276 9.19 -4.00 -5.60
CA GLY A 276 9.33 -2.87 -6.51
C GLY A 276 10.74 -2.76 -7.07
N ASP A 277 11.75 -2.86 -6.19
CA ASP A 277 13.17 -2.85 -6.55
C ASP A 277 13.53 -4.05 -7.44
N ALA A 278 12.98 -5.23 -7.15
CA ALA A 278 13.18 -6.43 -7.98
C ALA A 278 12.56 -6.28 -9.39
N TYR A 279 11.35 -5.71 -9.50
CA TYR A 279 10.77 -5.42 -10.82
C TYR A 279 11.54 -4.33 -11.58
N ALA A 280 12.06 -3.31 -10.87
CA ALA A 280 12.86 -2.26 -11.49
C ALA A 280 14.12 -2.85 -12.13
N ARG A 281 14.85 -3.71 -11.41
CA ARG A 281 16.01 -4.44 -11.96
C ARG A 281 15.66 -5.31 -13.15
N ARG A 282 14.46 -5.90 -13.17
CA ARG A 282 13.96 -6.69 -14.30
C ARG A 282 13.42 -5.86 -15.47
N ASN A 283 13.56 -4.53 -15.41
CA ASN A 283 13.00 -3.56 -16.34
C ASN A 283 11.45 -3.65 -16.49
N GLU A 284 10.75 -4.14 -15.48
CA GLU A 284 9.28 -4.18 -15.45
C GLU A 284 8.71 -2.96 -14.72
N ILE A 285 8.96 -1.79 -15.29
CA ILE A 285 8.73 -0.49 -14.66
C ILE A 285 7.27 -0.30 -14.19
N SER A 286 6.27 -0.69 -14.99
CA SER A 286 4.86 -0.58 -14.61
C SER A 286 4.55 -1.31 -13.30
N ARG A 287 5.09 -2.53 -13.14
CA ARG A 287 4.85 -3.35 -11.94
C ARG A 287 5.64 -2.83 -10.75
N SER A 288 6.84 -2.30 -10.99
CA SER A 288 7.64 -1.63 -9.95
C SER A 288 6.87 -0.44 -9.35
N ILE A 289 6.36 0.46 -10.21
CA ILE A 289 5.54 1.61 -9.82
C ILE A 289 4.28 1.18 -9.06
N GLU A 290 3.59 0.13 -9.54
CA GLU A 290 2.40 -0.40 -8.87
C GLU A 290 2.73 -0.86 -7.44
N CYS A 291 3.86 -1.52 -7.23
CA CYS A 291 4.30 -1.97 -5.91
C CYS A 291 4.55 -0.78 -4.96
N TYR A 292 5.29 0.24 -5.39
CA TYR A 292 5.51 1.44 -4.59
C TYR A 292 4.21 2.22 -4.32
N LYS A 293 3.25 2.24 -5.26
CA LYS A 293 1.92 2.85 -5.04
C LYS A 293 1.13 2.09 -3.96
N ILE A 294 1.20 0.76 -3.96
CA ILE A 294 0.53 -0.08 -2.95
C ILE A 294 1.16 0.13 -1.57
N GLU A 295 2.48 0.08 -1.51
CA GLU A 295 3.31 0.37 -0.33
C GLU A 295 2.88 1.69 0.33
N ARG A 296 2.86 2.78 -0.44
CA ARG A 296 2.43 4.12 0.02
C ARG A 296 0.99 4.13 0.53
N LYS A 297 0.08 3.45 -0.17
CA LYS A 297 -1.33 3.37 0.23
C LYS A 297 -1.47 2.69 1.59
N ILE A 298 -0.63 1.71 1.89
CA ILE A 298 -0.60 1.03 3.19
C ILE A 298 -0.02 1.97 4.25
N GLN A 299 1.12 2.63 3.98
CA GLN A 299 1.72 3.58 4.92
C GLN A 299 0.78 4.74 5.29
N LYS A 300 0.13 5.36 4.29
CA LYS A 300 -0.83 6.45 4.51
C LYS A 300 -2.00 6.01 5.38
N LYS A 301 -2.51 4.79 5.20
CA LYS A 301 -3.56 4.22 6.05
C LYS A 301 -3.11 4.02 7.50
N ARG A 302 -1.81 3.83 7.72
CA ARG A 302 -1.21 3.67 9.06
C ARG A 302 -0.86 5.01 9.72
N GLY A 303 -1.15 6.14 9.09
CA GLY A 303 -0.85 7.46 9.62
C GLY A 303 0.62 7.88 9.48
N ILE A 304 1.43 7.10 8.75
CA ILE A 304 2.80 7.47 8.38
C ILE A 304 2.68 8.34 7.13
N LEU A 305 2.86 9.65 7.27
CA LEU A 305 2.91 10.54 6.11
C LEU A 305 4.27 10.36 5.41
N PRO A 306 4.30 9.95 4.13
CA PRO A 306 5.54 10.01 3.35
C PRO A 306 5.95 11.49 3.23
N SER A 307 7.20 11.80 3.57
CA SER A 307 7.71 13.16 3.72
C SER A 307 7.78 13.95 2.41
N LYS A 308 7.78 13.25 1.27
CA LYS A 308 7.66 13.71 -0.13
C LYS A 308 7.67 12.45 -1.02
N PRO A 309 7.49 12.57 -2.34
CA PRO A 309 7.62 11.43 -3.24
C PRO A 309 9.06 10.91 -3.19
N ASP A 310 9.23 9.62 -2.90
CA ASP A 310 10.52 8.94 -2.91
C ASP A 310 11.23 9.20 -4.23
N GLU A 311 12.46 9.68 -4.15
CA GLU A 311 13.30 9.93 -5.33
C GLU A 311 13.39 8.70 -6.24
N LYS A 312 13.29 7.49 -5.68
CA LYS A 312 13.21 6.22 -6.42
C LYS A 312 12.10 6.19 -7.48
N ILE A 313 10.85 6.54 -7.12
CA ILE A 313 9.73 6.52 -8.08
C ILE A 313 9.97 7.53 -9.20
N ARG A 314 10.48 8.72 -8.83
CA ARG A 314 10.81 9.79 -9.78
C ARG A 314 11.90 9.34 -10.75
N GLU A 315 12.98 8.74 -10.25
CA GLU A 315 14.09 8.24 -11.08
C GLU A 315 13.64 7.17 -12.06
N ILE A 316 12.85 6.19 -11.59
CA ILE A 316 12.34 5.11 -12.43
C ILE A 316 11.40 5.67 -13.52
N LEU A 317 10.52 6.60 -13.16
CA LEU A 317 9.65 7.27 -14.12
C LEU A 317 10.44 8.12 -15.15
N GLN A 318 11.52 8.78 -14.73
CA GLN A 318 12.42 9.53 -15.62
C GLN A 318 13.14 8.62 -16.62
N MET A 319 13.66 7.47 -16.16
CA MET A 319 14.29 6.48 -17.03
C MET A 319 13.31 5.99 -18.10
N ARG A 320 12.06 5.68 -17.71
CA ARG A 320 11.04 5.24 -18.66
C ARG A 320 10.65 6.32 -19.67
N LEU A 321 10.53 7.56 -19.22
CA LEU A 321 10.25 8.67 -20.13
C LEU A 321 11.36 8.79 -21.17
N ALA A 322 12.63 8.69 -20.75
CA ALA A 322 13.78 8.70 -21.66
C ALA A 322 13.79 7.50 -22.63
N GLU A 323 13.41 6.29 -22.18
CA GLU A 323 13.25 5.14 -23.07
C GLU A 323 12.16 5.36 -24.13
N GLU A 324 11.02 5.92 -23.74
CA GLU A 324 9.92 6.22 -24.67
C GLU A 324 10.27 7.35 -25.64
N GLU A 325 11.03 8.35 -25.20
CA GLU A 325 11.61 9.39 -26.05
C GLU A 325 12.59 8.79 -27.07
N ASN A 326 13.41 7.82 -26.66
CA ASN A 326 14.34 7.13 -27.56
C ASN A 326 13.64 6.25 -28.60
N LYS A 327 12.47 5.67 -28.29
CA LYS A 327 11.72 4.81 -29.23
C LYS A 327 11.04 5.61 -30.34
N THR A 328 10.39 6.71 -29.97
CA THR A 328 9.63 7.56 -30.89
C THR A 328 9.75 9.00 -30.44
N ASN A 329 9.97 9.97 -31.34
CA ASN A 329 9.86 11.39 -30.98
C ASN A 329 8.43 11.92 -31.10
N GLU A 330 7.48 11.08 -31.50
CA GLU A 330 6.09 11.45 -31.66
C GLU A 330 5.38 11.55 -30.30
N PRO A 331 4.37 12.44 -30.18
CA PRO A 331 3.51 12.49 -29.02
C PRO A 331 2.71 11.19 -28.95
N ASN A 332 2.70 10.57 -27.78
CA ASN A 332 1.89 9.38 -27.51
C ASN A 332 1.24 9.49 -26.13
N LEU A 333 0.18 8.70 -25.93
CA LEU A 333 -0.63 8.74 -24.70
C LEU A 333 0.18 8.29 -23.47
N ASP A 334 1.09 7.33 -23.64
CA ASP A 334 1.88 6.77 -22.55
C ASP A 334 2.86 7.80 -21.97
N LYS A 335 3.52 8.60 -22.81
CA LYS A 335 4.38 9.71 -22.38
C LYS A 335 3.60 10.78 -21.63
N ALA A 336 2.41 11.15 -22.13
CA ALA A 336 1.56 12.13 -21.47
C ALA A 336 1.17 11.65 -20.05
N ASN A 337 0.82 10.36 -19.92
CA ASN A 337 0.52 9.75 -18.63
C ASN A 337 1.75 9.71 -17.70
N LEU A 338 2.93 9.33 -18.21
CA LEU A 338 4.17 9.30 -17.43
C LEU A 338 4.55 10.68 -16.90
N LEU A 339 4.36 11.74 -17.70
CA LEU A 339 4.59 13.12 -17.29
C LEU A 339 3.64 13.55 -16.16
N CYS A 340 2.35 13.19 -16.22
CA CYS A 340 1.42 13.42 -15.12
C CYS A 340 1.86 12.66 -13.84
N GLU A 341 2.27 11.40 -13.97
CA GLU A 341 2.75 10.64 -12.81
C GLU A 341 4.03 11.24 -12.21
N LEU A 342 4.98 11.68 -13.06
CA LEU A 342 6.19 12.40 -12.64
C LEU A 342 5.86 13.69 -11.90
N ALA A 343 4.85 14.42 -12.36
CA ALA A 343 4.42 15.66 -11.72
C ALA A 343 3.89 15.42 -10.31
N SER A 344 3.08 14.38 -10.11
CA SER A 344 2.58 13.98 -8.79
C SER A 344 3.71 13.63 -7.80
N CYS A 345 4.88 13.29 -8.35
CA CYS A 345 6.09 12.93 -7.62
C CYS A 345 7.15 14.05 -7.56
N SER A 346 6.84 15.26 -8.03
CA SER A 346 7.81 16.36 -8.13
C SER A 346 7.45 17.54 -7.22
N ASN A 347 8.38 18.49 -7.04
CA ASN A 347 8.04 19.77 -6.40
C ASN A 347 7.10 20.58 -7.31
N TYR A 348 6.38 21.57 -6.77
CA TYR A 348 5.38 22.34 -7.53
C TYR A 348 5.93 22.96 -8.82
N ALA A 349 7.17 23.46 -8.79
CA ALA A 349 7.79 24.07 -9.97
C ALA A 349 8.08 23.05 -11.09
N GLN A 350 8.62 21.87 -10.74
CA GLN A 350 8.87 20.79 -11.70
C GLN A 350 7.57 20.12 -12.16
N ALA A 351 6.61 19.95 -11.25
CA ALA A 351 5.28 19.41 -11.55
C ALA A 351 4.57 20.26 -12.62
N GLU A 352 4.64 21.59 -12.48
CA GLU A 352 4.09 22.50 -13.48
C GLU A 352 4.72 22.30 -14.87
N ILE A 353 6.04 22.09 -14.95
CA ILE A 353 6.73 21.83 -16.24
C ILE A 353 6.20 20.54 -16.87
N TYR A 354 6.21 19.43 -16.12
CA TYR A 354 5.78 18.13 -16.63
C TYR A 354 4.30 18.12 -17.03
N LEU A 355 3.43 18.75 -16.23
CA LEU A 355 2.00 18.81 -16.56
C LEU A 355 1.72 19.69 -17.78
N ASN A 356 2.45 20.78 -17.99
CA ASN A 356 2.30 21.58 -19.23
C ASN A 356 2.76 20.79 -20.46
N GLN A 357 3.84 19.99 -20.34
CA GLN A 357 4.27 19.08 -21.40
C GLN A 357 3.20 18.01 -21.67
N ALA A 358 2.66 17.37 -20.63
CA ALA A 358 1.59 16.38 -20.77
C ALA A 358 0.36 16.98 -21.46
N LEU A 359 -0.06 18.18 -21.05
CA LEU A 359 -1.18 18.90 -21.65
C LEU A 359 -0.96 19.17 -23.15
N GLN A 360 0.23 19.64 -23.54
CA GLN A 360 0.59 19.83 -24.95
C GLN A 360 0.49 18.51 -25.75
N MET A 361 0.89 17.39 -25.16
CA MET A 361 0.80 16.09 -25.83
C MET A 361 -0.67 15.64 -26.00
N TYR A 362 -1.50 15.80 -24.98
CA TYR A 362 -2.94 15.51 -25.11
C TYR A 362 -3.60 16.35 -26.21
N GLU A 363 -3.20 17.63 -26.33
CA GLU A 363 -3.68 18.53 -27.38
C GLU A 363 -3.24 18.09 -28.79
N GLN A 364 -1.96 17.71 -28.95
CA GLN A 364 -1.44 17.21 -30.23
C GLN A 364 -2.15 15.93 -30.68
N LEU A 365 -2.52 15.08 -29.72
CA LEU A 365 -3.28 13.85 -29.96
C LEU A 365 -4.78 14.10 -30.24
N LYS A 366 -5.26 15.36 -30.09
CA LYS A 366 -6.66 15.76 -30.23
C LYS A 366 -7.62 14.91 -29.37
N LEU A 367 -7.16 14.51 -28.19
CA LEU A 367 -7.93 13.68 -27.27
C LEU A 367 -8.67 14.57 -26.27
N ALA A 368 -9.94 14.89 -26.54
CA ALA A 368 -10.86 15.37 -25.52
C ALA A 368 -11.19 14.21 -24.57
N SER A 369 -10.33 14.01 -23.57
CA SER A 369 -10.32 12.82 -22.74
C SER A 369 -10.44 13.16 -21.25
N PRO A 370 -11.01 12.25 -20.44
CA PRO A 370 -11.00 12.37 -18.98
C PRO A 370 -9.59 12.60 -18.41
N LEU A 371 -8.56 12.03 -19.05
CA LEU A 371 -7.15 12.16 -18.68
C LEU A 371 -6.67 13.61 -18.79
N MET A 372 -7.05 14.30 -19.87
CA MET A 372 -6.74 15.72 -20.06
C MET A 372 -7.41 16.60 -19.00
N SER A 373 -8.67 16.34 -18.64
CA SER A 373 -9.35 17.05 -17.55
C SER A 373 -8.63 16.86 -16.21
N THR A 374 -8.23 15.63 -15.87
CA THR A 374 -7.42 15.37 -14.65
C THR A 374 -6.06 16.04 -14.68
N CYS A 375 -5.39 16.10 -15.83
CA CYS A 375 -4.12 16.81 -15.98
C CYS A 375 -4.29 18.32 -15.71
N ILE A 376 -5.37 18.93 -16.19
CA ILE A 376 -5.68 20.34 -15.93
C ILE A 376 -6.03 20.56 -14.46
N GLU A 377 -6.75 19.63 -13.83
CA GLU A 377 -7.05 19.68 -12.39
C GLU A 377 -5.76 19.73 -11.54
N GLU A 378 -4.77 18.89 -11.86
CA GLU A 378 -3.47 18.91 -11.17
C GLU A 378 -2.68 20.20 -11.43
N LEU A 379 -2.78 20.77 -12.65
CA LEU A 379 -2.20 22.08 -12.96
C LEU A 379 -2.85 23.20 -12.16
N VAL A 380 -4.17 23.20 -12.03
CA VAL A 380 -4.92 24.18 -11.23
C VAL A 380 -4.48 24.10 -9.78
N TRP A 381 -4.37 22.90 -9.22
CA TRP A 381 -3.90 22.72 -7.84
C TRP A 381 -2.47 23.24 -7.66
N THR A 382 -1.57 22.95 -8.60
CA THR A 382 -0.19 23.46 -8.60
C THR A 382 -0.15 24.98 -8.70
N CYS A 383 -0.96 25.60 -9.56
CA CYS A 383 -1.05 27.04 -9.73
C CYS A 383 -1.64 27.73 -8.47
N ARG A 384 -2.59 27.10 -7.78
CA ARG A 384 -3.14 27.59 -6.49
C ARG A 384 -2.07 27.65 -5.41
N MET A 385 -1.21 26.64 -5.33
CA MET A 385 -0.08 26.63 -4.39
C MET A 385 0.98 27.69 -4.71
N ASN A 386 1.09 28.08 -5.98
CA ASN A 386 1.96 29.16 -6.45
C ASN A 386 1.26 30.54 -6.47
N GLU A 387 0.06 30.66 -5.89
CA GLU A 387 -0.76 31.90 -5.81
C GLU A 387 -1.08 32.58 -7.16
N ASN A 388 -1.00 31.85 -8.27
CA ASN A 388 -1.29 32.39 -9.62
C ASN A 388 -2.76 32.19 -10.00
N TYR A 389 -3.66 32.91 -9.31
CA TYR A 389 -5.12 32.74 -9.45
C TYR A 389 -5.66 33.02 -10.86
N GLN A 390 -5.06 33.94 -11.61
CA GLN A 390 -5.45 34.23 -13.00
C GLN A 390 -5.20 33.02 -13.91
N LYS A 391 -4.01 32.40 -13.79
CA LYS A 391 -3.69 31.16 -14.51
C LYS A 391 -4.61 30.00 -14.10
N CYS A 392 -4.97 29.90 -12.81
CA CYS A 392 -5.95 28.92 -12.34
C CYS A 392 -7.30 29.10 -13.04
N LEU A 393 -7.81 30.33 -13.10
CA LEU A 393 -9.09 30.64 -13.73
C LEU A 393 -9.11 30.27 -15.20
N ASP A 394 -8.07 30.64 -15.95
CA ASP A 394 -7.98 30.29 -17.38
C ASP A 394 -7.93 28.76 -17.59
N LEU A 395 -7.19 28.04 -16.75
CA LEU A 395 -7.15 26.57 -16.78
C LEU A 395 -8.51 25.96 -16.42
N LEU A 396 -9.24 26.51 -15.45
CA LEU A 396 -10.57 26.03 -15.06
C LEU A 396 -11.62 26.24 -16.17
N TYR A 397 -11.62 27.40 -16.85
CA TYR A 397 -12.47 27.60 -18.03
C TYR A 397 -12.10 26.63 -19.15
N ARG A 398 -10.82 26.32 -19.31
CA ARG A 398 -10.34 25.33 -20.31
C ARG A 398 -10.79 23.91 -19.95
N ARG A 399 -10.67 23.52 -18.68
CA ARG A 399 -11.16 22.25 -18.15
C ARG A 399 -12.66 22.10 -18.42
N LEU A 400 -13.44 23.14 -18.13
CA LEU A 400 -14.89 23.14 -18.33
C LEU A 400 -15.24 22.90 -19.80
N ALA A 401 -14.58 23.58 -20.73
CA ALA A 401 -14.80 23.39 -22.17
C ALA A 401 -14.51 21.95 -22.61
N ILE A 402 -13.43 21.33 -22.13
CA ILE A 402 -13.08 19.94 -22.45
C ILE A 402 -14.09 18.96 -21.85
N GLU A 403 -14.48 19.19 -20.60
CA GLU A 403 -15.50 18.37 -19.91
C GLU A 403 -16.85 18.41 -20.64
N GLU A 404 -17.25 19.56 -21.19
CA GLU A 404 -18.48 19.70 -21.97
C GLU A 404 -18.49 18.90 -23.29
N GLU A 405 -17.32 18.54 -23.84
CA GLU A 405 -17.25 17.78 -25.10
C GLU A 405 -17.58 16.29 -24.92
N TYR A 406 -17.28 15.70 -23.76
CA TYR A 406 -17.43 14.24 -23.52
C TYR A 406 -18.35 13.88 -22.36
N LEU A 407 -18.69 14.81 -21.47
CA LEU A 407 -19.62 14.55 -20.37
C LEU A 407 -21.05 14.91 -20.75
N PRO A 408 -22.05 14.15 -20.27
CA PRO A 408 -23.43 14.58 -20.29
C PRO A 408 -23.60 15.93 -19.62
N VAL A 409 -24.54 16.74 -20.14
CA VAL A 409 -24.92 18.03 -19.58
C VAL A 409 -25.31 17.93 -18.09
N ASP A 410 -25.76 16.74 -17.66
CA ASP A 410 -26.11 16.42 -16.29
C ASP A 410 -24.99 15.73 -15.45
N ASN A 411 -23.71 15.80 -15.86
CA ASN A 411 -22.58 15.22 -15.11
C ASN A 411 -22.04 16.07 -13.94
N GLN A 412 -21.92 15.51 -12.73
CA GLN A 412 -21.58 16.23 -11.48
C GLN A 412 -20.28 17.03 -11.58
N LYS A 413 -19.29 16.54 -12.34
CA LYS A 413 -17.98 17.18 -12.49
C LYS A 413 -18.07 18.60 -13.07
N LEU A 414 -18.97 18.83 -14.03
CA LEU A 414 -19.19 20.17 -14.59
C LEU A 414 -19.60 21.19 -13.51
N CYS A 415 -20.42 20.78 -12.54
CA CYS A 415 -20.83 21.64 -11.43
C CYS A 415 -19.68 21.89 -10.44
N GLU A 416 -18.78 20.92 -10.27
CA GLU A 416 -17.59 21.07 -9.42
C GLU A 416 -16.61 22.08 -10.05
N THR A 417 -16.34 21.96 -11.35
CA THR A 417 -15.51 22.90 -12.10
C THR A 417 -16.08 24.33 -12.05
N LEU A 418 -17.40 24.51 -12.16
CA LEU A 418 -18.03 25.83 -12.03
C LEU A 418 -17.88 26.43 -10.62
N LYS A 419 -17.96 25.61 -9.56
CA LYS A 419 -17.69 26.07 -8.19
C LYS A 419 -16.25 26.52 -8.02
N ASP A 420 -15.31 25.79 -8.61
CA ASP A 420 -13.89 26.14 -8.58
C ASP A 420 -13.63 27.49 -9.26
N ILE A 421 -14.26 27.75 -10.42
CA ILE A 421 -14.16 29.06 -11.12
C ILE A 421 -14.66 30.19 -10.22
N MET A 422 -15.83 30.02 -9.59
CA MET A 422 -16.40 31.00 -8.67
C MET A 422 -15.50 31.23 -7.43
N HIS A 423 -14.88 30.17 -6.91
CA HIS A 423 -14.02 30.26 -5.73
C HIS A 423 -12.71 30.98 -6.02
N ASP A 424 -12.09 30.70 -7.16
CA ASP A 424 -10.81 31.27 -7.58
C ASP A 424 -10.96 32.66 -8.20
N GLY A 425 -12.17 33.05 -8.62
CA GLY A 425 -12.51 34.42 -9.03
C GLY A 425 -12.38 35.38 -7.85
N LYS A 426 -11.42 36.30 -7.93
CA LYS A 426 -11.15 37.28 -6.84
C LYS A 426 -11.44 38.71 -7.25
N THR A 427 -11.32 39.04 -8.53
CA THR A 427 -11.46 40.43 -9.00
C THR A 427 -12.86 40.70 -9.54
N PRO A 428 -13.30 41.97 -9.58
CA PRO A 428 -14.54 42.35 -10.24
C PRO A 428 -14.61 41.91 -11.70
N ASP A 429 -13.47 41.91 -12.40
CA ASP A 429 -13.40 41.47 -13.80
C ASP A 429 -13.65 39.95 -13.93
N ASP A 430 -13.06 39.14 -13.03
CA ASP A 430 -13.31 37.69 -12.98
C ASP A 430 -14.78 37.38 -12.70
N HIS A 431 -15.38 38.13 -11.78
CA HIS A 431 -16.79 38.01 -11.44
C HIS A 431 -17.68 38.37 -12.65
N ARG A 432 -17.36 39.44 -13.38
CA ARG A 432 -18.09 39.83 -14.60
C ARG A 432 -17.96 38.77 -15.69
N ARG A 433 -16.77 38.19 -15.87
CA ARG A 433 -16.51 37.07 -16.79
C ARG A 433 -17.35 35.84 -16.44
N PHE A 434 -17.48 35.52 -15.15
CA PHE A 434 -18.33 34.42 -14.68
C PHE A 434 -19.82 34.69 -14.89
N ILE A 435 -20.28 35.92 -14.68
CA ILE A 435 -21.67 36.33 -14.94
C ILE A 435 -22.02 36.18 -16.42
N ASP A 436 -21.20 36.74 -17.33
CA ASP A 436 -21.42 36.63 -18.79
C ASP A 436 -21.50 35.16 -19.21
N PHE A 437 -20.58 34.33 -18.70
CA PHE A 437 -20.57 32.91 -18.95
C PHE A 437 -21.89 32.23 -18.52
N CYS A 438 -22.33 32.45 -17.28
CA CYS A 438 -23.54 31.87 -16.73
C CYS A 438 -24.80 32.35 -17.48
N GLN A 439 -24.91 33.64 -17.80
CA GLN A 439 -26.04 34.21 -18.54
C GLN A 439 -26.19 33.61 -19.93
N ARG A 440 -25.07 33.34 -20.62
CA ARG A 440 -25.08 32.72 -21.95
C ARG A 440 -25.42 31.22 -21.90
N LYS A 441 -25.00 30.51 -20.85
CA LYS A 441 -25.18 29.06 -20.73
C LYS A 441 -26.52 28.63 -20.14
N LEU A 442 -27.08 29.39 -19.21
CA LEU A 442 -28.33 29.05 -18.52
C LEU A 442 -29.51 28.75 -19.47
N PRO A 443 -29.78 29.53 -20.54
CA PRO A 443 -30.87 29.22 -21.47
C PRO A 443 -30.69 27.87 -22.18
N ILE A 444 -29.47 27.58 -22.64
CA ILE A 444 -29.12 26.34 -23.35
C ILE A 444 -29.31 25.12 -22.44
N LEU A 445 -28.85 25.24 -21.19
CA LEU A 445 -29.01 24.19 -20.17
C LEU A 445 -30.48 24.05 -19.73
N GLY A 446 -31.24 25.16 -19.72
CA GLY A 446 -32.67 25.22 -19.44
C GLY A 446 -33.48 24.41 -20.44
N GLU A 447 -33.21 24.58 -21.73
CA GLU A 447 -33.86 23.83 -22.81
C GLU A 447 -33.57 22.32 -22.76
N SER A 448 -32.37 21.91 -22.35
CA SER A 448 -32.00 20.48 -22.34
C SER A 448 -32.41 19.74 -21.07
N LEU A 449 -32.35 20.37 -19.89
CA LEU A 449 -32.57 19.73 -18.58
C LEU A 449 -33.92 20.07 -17.94
N GLY A 450 -34.58 21.14 -18.38
CA GLY A 450 -35.80 21.69 -17.78
C GLY A 450 -35.54 22.59 -16.57
N GLU A 451 -36.32 23.66 -16.46
CA GLU A 451 -36.12 24.80 -15.53
C GLU A 451 -35.91 24.46 -14.04
N ASN A 452 -36.48 23.34 -13.58
CA ASN A 452 -36.41 22.91 -12.18
C ASN A 452 -35.27 21.91 -11.91
N HIS A 453 -34.38 21.69 -12.88
CA HIS A 453 -33.29 20.74 -12.70
C HIS A 453 -32.31 21.23 -11.59
N PRO A 454 -31.90 20.37 -10.63
CA PRO A 454 -31.04 20.75 -9.50
C PRO A 454 -29.75 21.50 -9.88
N ARG A 455 -29.25 21.28 -11.10
CA ARG A 455 -28.07 21.97 -11.64
C ARG A 455 -28.32 23.42 -12.02
N LEU A 456 -29.44 23.70 -12.68
CA LEU A 456 -29.81 25.06 -13.05
C LEU A 456 -30.03 25.89 -11.79
N ILE A 457 -30.68 25.30 -10.79
CA ILE A 457 -30.82 25.88 -9.45
C ILE A 457 -29.44 26.17 -8.84
N HIS A 458 -28.49 25.24 -8.97
CA HIS A 458 -27.15 25.44 -8.45
C HIS A 458 -26.35 26.55 -9.18
N ILE A 459 -26.39 26.57 -10.52
CA ILE A 459 -25.71 27.59 -11.33
C ILE A 459 -26.33 28.97 -11.08
N ARG A 460 -27.67 29.06 -10.96
CA ARG A 460 -28.39 30.29 -10.58
C ARG A 460 -27.95 30.78 -9.20
N SER A 461 -27.90 29.89 -8.20
CA SER A 461 -27.41 30.24 -6.86
C SER A 461 -25.94 30.70 -6.86
N CYS A 462 -25.10 30.17 -7.75
CA CYS A 462 -23.71 30.63 -7.89
C CYS A 462 -23.63 31.99 -8.61
N LEU A 463 -24.48 32.22 -9.60
CA LEU A 463 -24.62 33.49 -10.30
C LEU A 463 -25.07 34.61 -9.33
N GLU A 464 -26.11 34.36 -8.54
CA GLU A 464 -26.62 35.27 -7.50
C GLU A 464 -25.49 35.68 -6.53
N LYS A 465 -24.73 34.71 -6.00
CA LYS A 465 -23.60 34.98 -5.10
C LYS A 465 -22.47 35.82 -5.71
N VAL A 466 -22.28 35.77 -7.03
CA VAL A 466 -21.25 36.54 -7.73
C VAL A 466 -21.78 37.93 -8.09
N GLN A 467 -23.07 38.05 -8.37
CA GLN A 467 -23.78 39.33 -8.52
C GLN A 467 -23.79 40.12 -7.20
N ASP A 468 -24.02 39.45 -6.06
CA ASP A 468 -23.91 40.02 -4.71
C ASP A 468 -22.52 40.66 -4.44
N LYS A 469 -21.46 40.17 -5.10
CA LYS A 469 -20.10 40.71 -4.95
C LYS A 469 -19.83 41.91 -5.86
N LEU A 470 -20.73 42.24 -6.79
CA LEU A 470 -20.47 43.16 -7.89
C LEU A 470 -21.27 44.47 -7.88
N GLU A 471 -22.43 44.59 -7.24
CA GLU A 471 -23.30 45.78 -7.45
C GLU A 471 -23.99 46.41 -6.23
N ASP A 472 -24.34 47.68 -6.48
CA ASP A 472 -24.77 48.78 -5.62
C ASP A 472 -26.16 48.56 -4.97
N PHE A 473 -26.26 48.91 -3.69
CA PHE A 473 -27.33 48.52 -2.77
C PHE A 473 -28.71 49.19 -3.01
N GLU A 474 -28.79 50.29 -3.77
CA GLU A 474 -29.96 51.19 -3.75
C GLU A 474 -31.02 50.94 -4.84
N GLU A 475 -30.64 50.44 -6.02
CA GLU A 475 -31.56 50.32 -7.16
C GLU A 475 -32.48 49.08 -7.05
N GLU A 476 -31.94 47.94 -6.62
CA GLU A 476 -32.71 46.69 -6.43
C GLU A 476 -33.69 46.76 -5.25
N HIS A 477 -33.33 47.38 -4.12
CA HIS A 477 -34.22 47.50 -2.96
C HIS A 477 -35.59 48.12 -3.32
N THR A 478 -35.56 49.10 -4.22
CA THR A 478 -36.75 49.80 -4.70
C THR A 478 -37.61 48.90 -5.59
N GLU A 479 -37.00 48.04 -6.41
CA GLU A 479 -37.70 47.10 -7.28
C GLU A 479 -38.34 45.95 -6.48
N TRP A 480 -37.65 45.40 -5.47
CA TRP A 480 -38.21 44.38 -4.56
C TRP A 480 -39.41 44.90 -3.77
N ILE A 481 -39.39 46.16 -3.31
CA ILE A 481 -40.55 46.80 -2.67
C ILE A 481 -41.72 46.95 -3.64
N ASN A 482 -41.46 47.34 -4.89
CA ASN A 482 -42.52 47.50 -5.90
C ASN A 482 -43.18 46.16 -6.25
N VAL A 483 -42.40 45.09 -6.36
CA VAL A 483 -42.94 43.73 -6.58
C VAL A 483 -43.75 43.25 -5.37
N LEU A 484 -43.26 43.46 -4.13
CA LEU A 484 -44.03 43.18 -2.90
C LEU A 484 -45.40 43.87 -2.89
N GLN A 485 -45.46 45.12 -3.35
CA GLN A 485 -46.71 45.90 -3.42
C GLN A 485 -47.65 45.42 -4.55
N SER A 486 -47.10 44.81 -5.60
CA SER A 486 -47.85 44.26 -6.73
C SER A 486 -48.44 42.87 -6.47
N ILE A 487 -47.90 42.11 -5.51
CA ILE A 487 -48.41 40.79 -5.12
C ILE A 487 -49.78 40.98 -4.45
N ASN A 488 -50.83 40.47 -5.12
CA ASN A 488 -52.19 40.53 -4.62
C ASN A 488 -52.30 39.75 -3.30
N ARG A 489 -52.82 40.39 -2.24
CA ARG A 489 -52.90 39.84 -0.84
C ARG A 489 -53.59 38.48 -0.70
N LYS A 490 -54.15 37.92 -1.77
CA LYS A 490 -54.85 36.63 -1.78
C LYS A 490 -53.93 35.42 -2.03
N ASP A 491 -52.70 35.61 -2.49
CA ASP A 491 -51.76 34.50 -2.77
C ASP A 491 -50.67 34.40 -1.69
N LEU A 492 -51.10 34.00 -0.48
CA LEU A 492 -50.28 34.00 0.74
C LEU A 492 -48.99 33.17 0.62
N TYR A 493 -48.96 32.14 -0.22
CA TYR A 493 -47.78 31.28 -0.41
C TYR A 493 -46.68 31.97 -1.23
N GLN A 494 -47.04 32.68 -2.30
CA GLN A 494 -46.09 33.45 -3.10
C GLN A 494 -45.52 34.62 -2.31
N SER A 495 -46.35 35.29 -1.50
CA SER A 495 -45.89 36.32 -0.58
C SER A 495 -44.85 35.80 0.40
N SER A 496 -45.08 34.65 1.05
CA SER A 496 -44.11 34.05 1.99
C SER A 496 -42.76 33.78 1.32
N GLN A 497 -42.73 33.15 0.15
CA GLN A 497 -41.46 32.86 -0.54
C GLN A 497 -40.71 34.14 -0.93
N PHE A 498 -41.46 35.21 -1.26
CA PHE A 498 -40.87 36.50 -1.61
C PHE A 498 -40.26 37.21 -0.38
N TYR A 499 -40.99 37.21 0.75
CA TYR A 499 -40.46 37.68 2.04
C TYR A 499 -39.20 36.92 2.46
N HIS A 500 -39.18 35.60 2.25
CA HIS A 500 -38.00 34.77 2.53
C HIS A 500 -36.78 35.22 1.74
N ASN A 501 -36.94 35.40 0.42
CA ASN A 501 -35.84 35.77 -0.46
C ASN A 501 -35.28 37.16 -0.12
N ILE A 502 -36.15 38.15 0.13
CA ILE A 502 -35.72 39.48 0.58
C ILE A 502 -34.98 39.39 1.91
N SER A 503 -35.44 38.55 2.84
CA SER A 503 -34.79 38.43 4.13
C SER A 503 -33.38 37.83 4.04
N MET A 504 -33.17 36.86 3.15
CA MET A 504 -31.87 36.24 2.90
C MET A 504 -30.92 37.22 2.23
N PHE A 505 -31.43 38.06 1.32
CA PHE A 505 -30.67 39.16 0.74
C PHE A 505 -30.11 40.08 1.84
N TYR A 506 -30.96 40.60 2.73
CA TYR A 506 -30.50 41.45 3.85
C TYR A 506 -29.56 40.73 4.82
N PHE A 507 -29.81 39.45 5.08
CA PHE A 507 -28.98 38.64 5.96
C PHE A 507 -27.54 38.53 5.44
N HIS A 508 -27.38 38.32 4.12
CA HIS A 508 -26.07 38.24 3.47
C HIS A 508 -25.33 39.58 3.43
N HIS A 509 -26.05 40.69 3.44
CA HIS A 509 -25.49 42.05 3.54
C HIS A 509 -25.16 42.49 4.99
N GLY A 510 -25.35 41.61 5.98
CA GLY A 510 -25.09 41.92 7.40
C GLY A 510 -26.12 42.86 8.04
N LEU A 511 -27.19 43.18 7.31
CA LEU A 511 -28.32 43.99 7.76
C LEU A 511 -29.34 43.10 8.46
N PHE A 512 -28.93 42.61 9.63
CA PHE A 512 -29.70 41.61 10.35
C PHE A 512 -31.06 42.12 10.83
N ASN A 513 -31.22 43.44 11.07
CA ASN A 513 -32.47 44.01 11.57
C ASN A 513 -33.55 44.03 10.49
N GLU A 514 -33.15 44.41 9.29
CA GLU A 514 -33.97 44.43 8.09
C GLU A 514 -34.35 43.00 7.71
N SER A 515 -33.38 42.08 7.65
CA SER A 515 -33.63 40.65 7.44
C SER A 515 -34.65 40.09 8.43
N LEU A 516 -34.47 40.39 9.73
CA LEU A 516 -35.39 39.96 10.78
C LEU A 516 -36.82 40.46 10.55
N GLN A 517 -37.01 41.72 10.11
CA GLN A 517 -38.35 42.24 9.81
C GLN A 517 -39.04 41.44 8.70
N TYR A 518 -38.33 41.11 7.62
CA TYR A 518 -38.89 40.32 6.52
C TYR A 518 -39.17 38.86 6.93
N LEU A 519 -38.32 38.23 7.75
CA LEU A 519 -38.58 36.90 8.31
C LEU A 519 -39.79 36.86 9.27
N LEU A 520 -39.99 37.92 10.07
CA LEU A 520 -41.16 38.01 10.95
C LEU A 520 -42.46 38.16 10.15
N ASN A 521 -42.45 38.94 9.07
CA ASN A 521 -43.57 39.05 8.14
C ASN A 521 -43.84 37.71 7.44
N GLU A 522 -42.80 36.99 7.01
CA GLU A 522 -42.93 35.64 6.45
C GLU A 522 -43.58 34.68 7.45
N LEU A 523 -43.12 34.69 8.71
CA LEU A 523 -43.64 33.84 9.77
C LEU A 523 -45.12 34.10 10.03
N GLU A 524 -45.54 35.36 10.09
CA GLU A 524 -46.94 35.74 10.30
C GLU A 524 -47.84 35.24 9.16
N ILE A 525 -47.38 35.37 7.91
CA ILE A 525 -48.10 34.85 6.74
C ILE A 525 -48.21 33.32 6.81
N CYS A 526 -47.11 32.63 7.11
CA CYS A 526 -47.07 31.17 7.20
C CYS A 526 -47.98 30.63 8.32
N GLN A 527 -48.09 31.33 9.45
CA GLN A 527 -48.96 30.96 10.57
C GLN A 527 -50.45 31.13 10.25
N ASN A 528 -50.79 32.08 9.36
CA ASN A 528 -52.16 32.35 8.95
C ASN A 528 -52.65 31.42 7.82
N ILE A 529 -51.77 30.64 7.18
CA ILE A 529 -52.15 29.65 6.16
C ILE A 529 -52.53 28.33 6.83
N GLN A 530 -53.81 27.94 6.71
CA GLN A 530 -54.31 26.68 7.26
C GLN A 530 -53.65 25.48 6.57
N GLY A 531 -52.95 24.63 7.33
CA GLY A 531 -52.23 23.46 6.80
C GLY A 531 -50.85 23.75 6.20
N TYR A 532 -50.25 24.90 6.48
CA TYR A 532 -48.88 25.22 6.04
C TYR A 532 -47.86 24.22 6.58
N ASP A 533 -46.82 23.93 5.80
CA ASP A 533 -45.81 22.94 6.14
C ASP A 533 -45.05 23.35 7.40
N SER A 534 -45.29 22.63 8.50
CA SER A 534 -44.62 22.86 9.79
C SER A 534 -43.10 22.72 9.69
N LYS A 535 -42.56 22.01 8.70
CA LYS A 535 -41.10 21.93 8.46
C LYS A 535 -40.53 23.24 7.92
N LYS A 536 -41.30 24.00 7.13
CA LYS A 536 -40.88 25.32 6.65
C LYS A 536 -40.83 26.33 7.78
N ILE A 537 -41.78 26.27 8.71
CA ILE A 537 -41.79 27.12 9.91
C ILE A 537 -40.56 26.86 10.80
N ILE A 538 -40.08 25.61 10.88
CA ILE A 538 -38.81 25.27 11.56
C ILE A 538 -37.62 25.97 10.90
N GLY A 539 -37.59 26.03 9.55
CA GLY A 539 -36.55 26.78 8.81
C GLY A 539 -36.58 28.27 9.11
N ILE A 540 -37.77 28.89 9.07
CA ILE A 540 -37.94 30.32 9.38
C ILE A 540 -37.47 30.64 10.80
N PHE A 541 -37.77 29.78 11.79
CA PHE A 541 -37.26 29.95 13.15
C PHE A 541 -35.73 29.85 13.25
N ASP A 542 -35.10 28.95 12.50
CA ASP A 542 -33.65 28.84 12.43
C ASP A 542 -33.01 30.09 11.82
N ASP A 543 -33.59 30.64 10.75
CA ASP A 543 -33.09 31.85 10.09
C ASP A 543 -33.25 33.09 10.97
N ILE A 544 -34.38 33.21 11.70
CA ILE A 544 -34.59 34.25 12.71
C ILE A 544 -33.54 34.14 13.83
N ALA A 545 -33.27 32.93 14.32
CA ALA A 545 -32.25 32.71 15.33
C ALA A 545 -30.84 33.10 14.85
N GLN A 546 -30.55 32.89 13.57
CA GLN A 546 -29.29 33.33 12.96
C GLN A 546 -29.19 34.84 12.82
N CYS A 547 -30.28 35.54 12.52
CA CYS A 547 -30.32 37.01 12.52
C CYS A 547 -29.97 37.56 13.91
N TYR A 548 -30.62 37.05 14.95
CA TYR A 548 -30.31 37.44 16.33
C TYR A 548 -28.87 37.09 16.74
N LYS A 549 -28.32 35.97 16.26
CA LYS A 549 -26.89 35.65 16.43
C LYS A 549 -25.99 36.70 15.77
N GLY A 550 -26.33 37.13 14.56
CA GLY A 550 -25.63 38.18 13.82
C GLY A 550 -25.61 39.51 14.57
N MET A 551 -26.69 39.82 15.28
CA MET A 551 -26.81 40.98 16.18
C MET A 551 -26.16 40.78 17.57
N PHE A 552 -25.56 39.62 17.82
CA PHE A 552 -25.05 39.21 19.14
C PHE A 552 -26.12 39.11 20.25
N ASN A 553 -27.40 39.02 19.88
CA ASN A 553 -28.51 38.83 20.80
C ASN A 553 -28.82 37.33 21.00
N TYR A 554 -27.95 36.66 21.76
CA TYR A 554 -28.02 35.20 21.94
C TYR A 554 -29.25 34.74 22.74
N SER A 555 -29.83 35.60 23.58
CA SER A 555 -31.03 35.26 24.35
C SER A 555 -32.25 35.09 23.45
N GLN A 556 -32.47 36.00 22.50
CA GLN A 556 -33.54 35.85 21.51
C GLN A 556 -33.25 34.73 20.52
N ALA A 557 -31.99 34.56 20.08
CA ALA A 557 -31.61 33.43 19.21
C ALA A 557 -31.97 32.07 19.85
N PHE A 558 -31.74 31.91 21.15
CA PHE A 558 -32.10 30.71 21.90
C PHE A 558 -33.62 30.47 21.90
N VAL A 559 -34.42 31.50 22.18
CA VAL A 559 -35.89 31.39 22.21
C VAL A 559 -36.46 30.89 20.88
N TYR A 560 -35.94 31.37 19.74
CA TYR A 560 -36.42 30.91 18.43
C TYR A 560 -35.96 29.49 18.08
N MET A 561 -34.75 29.09 18.49
CA MET A 561 -34.33 27.69 18.35
C MET A 561 -35.12 26.74 19.23
N GLU A 562 -35.52 27.17 20.43
CA GLU A 562 -36.38 26.39 21.32
C GLU A 562 -37.76 26.19 20.69
N LYS A 563 -38.34 27.24 20.08
CA LYS A 563 -39.58 27.13 19.29
C LYS A 563 -39.42 26.15 18.12
N ALA A 564 -38.30 26.20 17.40
CA ALA A 564 -37.99 25.25 16.33
C ALA A 564 -37.90 23.80 16.85
N PHE A 565 -37.31 23.61 18.03
CA PHE A 565 -37.18 22.30 18.68
C PHE A 565 -38.55 21.75 19.14
N GLN A 566 -39.36 22.56 19.82
CA GLN A 566 -40.71 22.19 20.25
C GLN A 566 -41.60 21.81 19.06
N LEU A 567 -41.55 22.60 17.97
CA LEU A 567 -42.28 22.28 16.74
C LEU A 567 -41.73 21.03 16.04
N SER A 568 -40.42 20.77 16.12
CA SER A 568 -39.84 19.54 15.58
C SER A 568 -40.32 18.28 16.32
N GLN A 569 -40.60 18.39 17.63
CA GLN A 569 -41.09 17.28 18.46
C GLN A 569 -42.57 16.96 18.24
N SER A 570 -43.37 17.93 17.79
CA SER A 570 -44.80 17.71 17.53
C SER A 570 -45.09 17.06 16.17
N ILE A 571 -44.08 16.86 15.33
CA ILE A 571 -44.20 16.26 13.98
C ILE A 571 -43.84 14.77 14.03
N GLU A 572 -44.82 13.86 13.87
CA GLU A 572 -44.65 12.40 13.97
C GLU A 572 -43.60 11.79 13.02
N GLN A 573 -43.36 12.38 11.85
CA GLN A 573 -42.41 11.88 10.83
C GLN A 573 -41.31 12.91 10.49
N ILE A 574 -40.73 13.56 11.50
CA ILE A 574 -39.57 14.42 11.25
C ILE A 574 -38.28 13.61 11.08
N ASN A 575 -37.43 14.03 10.15
CA ASN A 575 -36.15 13.39 9.92
C ASN A 575 -35.25 13.57 11.19
N PRO A 576 -34.73 12.49 11.81
CA PRO A 576 -33.90 12.59 13.00
C PRO A 576 -32.65 13.47 12.83
N LYS A 577 -32.15 13.61 11.59
CA LYS A 577 -31.03 14.52 11.29
C LYS A 577 -31.38 16.00 11.50
N ILE A 578 -32.64 16.39 11.27
CA ILE A 578 -33.11 17.76 11.47
C ILE A 578 -33.15 18.08 12.97
N VAL A 579 -33.70 17.18 13.78
CA VAL A 579 -33.72 17.31 15.24
C VAL A 579 -32.30 17.41 15.80
N ARG A 580 -31.38 16.56 15.33
CA ARG A 580 -29.96 16.61 15.72
C ARG A 580 -29.27 17.90 15.28
N HIS A 581 -29.61 18.44 14.11
CA HIS A 581 -29.08 19.72 13.63
C HIS A 581 -29.52 20.89 14.53
N ILE A 582 -30.80 20.91 14.91
CA ILE A 582 -31.38 21.89 15.83
C ILE A 582 -30.70 21.81 17.20
N GLN A 583 -30.54 20.61 17.77
CA GLN A 583 -29.82 20.39 19.03
C GLN A 583 -28.38 20.91 18.99
N ASN A 584 -27.62 20.56 17.96
CA ASN A 584 -26.24 21.04 17.79
C ASN A 584 -26.16 22.58 17.72
N ARG A 585 -27.16 23.25 17.14
CA ARG A 585 -27.24 24.70 17.09
C ARG A 585 -27.58 25.30 18.46
N ILE A 586 -28.54 24.73 19.18
CA ILE A 586 -28.86 25.11 20.57
C ILE A 586 -27.60 25.04 21.44
N ASP A 587 -26.85 23.94 21.38
CA ASP A 587 -25.61 23.76 22.14
C ASP A 587 -24.52 24.78 21.77
N ASN A 588 -24.49 25.21 20.51
CA ASN A 588 -23.56 26.26 20.05
C ASN A 588 -23.96 27.62 20.64
N PHE A 589 -25.25 27.94 20.66
CA PHE A 589 -25.77 29.17 21.25
C PHE A 589 -25.53 29.22 22.77
N VAL A 590 -25.77 28.13 23.48
CA VAL A 590 -25.49 28.01 24.93
C VAL A 590 -24.00 28.21 25.20
N ARG A 591 -23.11 27.53 24.47
CA ARG A 591 -21.65 27.68 24.62
C ARG A 591 -21.17 29.12 24.34
N ARG A 592 -21.75 29.79 23.34
CA ARG A 592 -21.39 31.17 23.00
C ARG A 592 -21.94 32.21 23.99
N ALA A 593 -23.14 31.99 24.52
CA ALA A 593 -23.72 32.81 25.57
C ALA A 593 -22.92 32.69 26.88
N ALA A 594 -22.55 31.46 27.28
CA ALA A 594 -21.71 31.20 28.45
C ALA A 594 -20.34 31.87 28.36
N ARG A 595 -19.67 31.80 27.20
CA ARG A 595 -18.39 32.52 26.96
C ARG A 595 -18.49 34.04 27.06
N ARG A 596 -19.71 34.61 27.00
CA ARG A 596 -19.97 36.04 27.02
C ARG A 596 -20.75 36.49 28.26
N ASN A 597 -20.93 35.62 29.26
CA ASN A 597 -21.73 35.87 30.47
C ASN A 597 -23.16 36.39 30.18
N ILE A 598 -23.81 35.87 29.14
CA ILE A 598 -25.19 36.21 28.80
C ILE A 598 -26.12 35.16 29.42
N GLU A 599 -27.02 35.58 30.31
CA GLU A 599 -28.05 34.71 30.88
C GLU A 599 -29.11 34.36 29.81
N LEU A 600 -29.37 33.06 29.66
CA LEU A 600 -30.41 32.56 28.75
C LEU A 600 -31.71 32.25 29.53
N PRO A 601 -32.90 32.42 28.91
CA PRO A 601 -34.19 32.36 29.63
C PRO A 601 -34.55 31.03 30.31
N TRP A 602 -33.84 29.92 30.06
CA TRP A 602 -34.02 28.67 30.79
C TRP A 602 -32.84 27.71 30.51
N ILE A 603 -32.08 27.30 31.54
CA ILE A 603 -31.19 26.14 31.49
C ILE A 603 -31.73 25.14 32.52
N PRO A 604 -32.25 23.97 32.14
CA PRO A 604 -32.45 22.88 33.09
C PRO A 604 -31.09 22.46 33.59
N SER A 605 -30.87 22.64 34.88
CA SER A 605 -29.70 22.18 35.62
C SER A 605 -29.66 20.65 35.69
N SER A 606 -29.38 19.97 34.58
CA SER A 606 -29.12 18.52 34.57
C SER A 606 -28.17 18.01 33.48
N GLN A 607 -27.48 18.87 32.71
CA GLN A 607 -26.40 18.45 31.80
C GLN A 607 -25.22 19.44 31.79
N ALA A 608 -24.86 19.97 32.96
CA ALA A 608 -23.48 20.36 33.19
C ALA A 608 -22.70 19.06 33.48
N ASP A 609 -22.33 18.33 32.42
CA ASP A 609 -21.23 17.39 32.52
C ASP A 609 -19.96 18.24 32.72
N ASP A 610 -19.40 18.16 33.92
CA ASP A 610 -18.13 18.75 34.36
C ASP A 610 -16.89 18.16 33.62
N ASP A 611 -17.06 17.60 32.41
CA ASP A 611 -15.98 16.99 31.64
C ASP A 611 -15.88 17.59 30.23
N ILE A 612 -15.34 18.81 30.15
CA ILE A 612 -14.66 19.29 28.94
C ILE A 612 -13.31 19.86 29.39
N PRO A 613 -12.18 19.16 29.15
CA PRO A 613 -10.85 19.70 29.40
C PRO A 613 -10.58 20.90 28.49
N TRP A 614 -9.94 21.90 29.10
CA TRP A 614 -9.43 23.16 28.58
C TRP A 614 -8.57 23.03 27.32
#